data_AF-A0A915L9I7-F1
#
_entry.id   AF-A0A915L9I7-F1
#
_cell.length_a   1.000
_cell.length_b   1.000
_cell.length_c   1.000
_cell.angle_alpha   90.00
_cell.angle_beta   90.00
_cell.angle_gamma   90.00
#
_symmetry.space_group_name_H-M   'P 1'
#
loop_
_entity.id
_entity.type
_entity.pdbx_description
1 polymer ?
#
loop_
_entity_poly.entity_id
_entity_poly.type
_entity_poly.pdbx_seq_one_letter_code
_entity_poly.pdbx_strand_id
1 'polypeptide(L)'
;MSLIAWYHIIEIQITIIDSGACDWQVTVTSQRIVQLSIELLVCSISPFPNHIDITWLVFFDQNHRQVRNVVVPLDSLLILPMFLRCYLFCRFMALRSRQFQDAATRSIASLNRVAVDFKFVLKTMMFEHPLRVLCTFTLTFWIVTAWIFMHCERQSAIKEDNAYLNSIWFIMITFKSIGYGDIVPNTYCGRVLAITAGIVVFEQHNN
;
A
#
# COMPACT_ATOMS: atom_id res chain seq x y z
N MET A 1 -11.23 8.72 -3.90
CA MET A 1 -12.68 8.56 -4.12
C MET A 1 -13.07 8.82 -5.55
N SER A 2 -13.01 10.07 -6.03
CA SER A 2 -13.43 10.43 -7.39
C SER A 2 -12.77 9.59 -8.50
N LEU A 3 -11.45 9.37 -8.42
CA LEU A 3 -10.71 8.53 -9.38
C LEU A 3 -11.12 7.05 -9.36
N ILE A 4 -11.48 6.50 -8.20
CA ILE A 4 -11.89 5.10 -8.05
C ILE A 4 -13.29 4.93 -8.64
N ALA A 5 -14.21 5.84 -8.30
CA ALA A 5 -15.55 5.87 -8.89
C ALA A 5 -15.48 6.02 -10.41
N TRP A 6 -14.63 6.93 -10.91
CA TRP A 6 -14.43 7.14 -12.34
C TRP A 6 -13.89 5.90 -13.06
N TYR A 7 -12.91 5.22 -12.44
CA TYR A 7 -12.37 3.97 -12.97
C TYR A 7 -13.45 2.87 -13.07
N HIS A 8 -14.25 2.67 -12.02
CA HIS A 8 -15.33 1.68 -12.01
C HIS A 8 -16.44 2.03 -13.01
N ILE A 9 -16.73 3.31 -13.23
CA ILE A 9 -17.66 3.75 -14.28
C ILE A 9 -17.12 3.35 -15.66
N ILE A 10 -15.85 3.62 -15.96
CA ILE A 10 -15.22 3.24 -17.23
C ILE A 10 -15.23 1.71 -17.42
N GLU A 11 -14.93 0.95 -16.37
CA GLU A 11 -14.94 -0.52 -16.41
C GLU A 11 -16.33 -1.10 -16.70
N ILE A 12 -17.37 -0.53 -16.08
CA ILE A 12 -18.78 -0.89 -16.37
C ILE A 12 -19.13 -0.55 -17.82
N GLN A 13 -18.75 0.64 -18.30
CA GLN A 13 -19.00 1.08 -19.68
C GLN A 13 -18.35 0.14 -20.72
N ILE A 14 -17.09 -0.27 -20.49
CA ILE A 14 -16.40 -1.23 -21.36
C ILE A 14 -17.15 -2.58 -21.38
N THR A 15 -17.61 -3.05 -20.22
CA THR A 15 -18.31 -4.35 -20.13
C THR A 15 -19.67 -4.32 -20.83
N ILE A 16 -20.37 -3.18 -20.79
CA ILE A 16 -21.65 -2.98 -21.50
C ILE A 16 -21.42 -3.05 -23.02
N ILE A 17 -20.38 -2.36 -23.51
CA ILE A 17 -20.03 -2.34 -24.94
C ILE A 17 -19.66 -3.75 -25.43
N ASP A 18 -18.84 -4.50 -24.68
CA ASP A 18 -18.45 -5.88 -25.04
C ASP A 18 -19.64 -6.85 -25.02
N SER A 19 -20.65 -6.60 -24.18
CA SER A 19 -21.81 -7.50 -24.03
C SER A 19 -22.93 -7.22 -25.03
N GLY A 20 -22.91 -6.06 -25.71
CA GLY A 20 -24.01 -5.61 -26.57
C GLY A 20 -25.35 -5.42 -25.82
N ALA A 21 -25.31 -5.38 -24.48
CA ALA A 21 -26.49 -5.27 -23.65
C ALA A 21 -26.93 -3.80 -23.56
N CYS A 22 -28.23 -3.53 -23.78
CA CYS A 22 -28.78 -2.17 -23.65
C CYS A 22 -28.93 -1.72 -22.19
N ASP A 23 -28.97 -2.66 -21.23
CA ASP A 23 -29.25 -2.39 -19.82
C ASP A 23 -28.04 -2.71 -18.92
N TRP A 24 -27.51 -1.67 -18.27
CA TRP A 24 -26.35 -1.77 -17.36
C TRP A 24 -26.59 -2.69 -16.16
N GLN A 25 -27.85 -2.89 -15.75
CA GLN A 25 -28.24 -3.69 -14.59
C GLN A 25 -27.93 -5.18 -14.77
N VAL A 26 -27.96 -5.68 -16.01
CA VAL A 26 -27.69 -7.10 -16.32
C VAL A 26 -26.18 -7.39 -16.29
N THR A 27 -25.36 -6.37 -16.51
CA THR A 27 -23.89 -6.47 -16.58
C THR A 27 -23.21 -6.36 -15.22
N VAL A 28 -23.88 -5.78 -14.21
CA VAL A 28 -23.29 -5.56 -12.88
C VAL A 28 -23.47 -6.80 -11.99
N THR A 29 -22.39 -7.53 -11.76
CA THR A 29 -22.37 -8.70 -10.85
C THR A 29 -22.29 -8.26 -9.38
N SER A 30 -23.04 -8.94 -8.49
CA SER A 30 -23.05 -8.67 -7.04
C SER A 30 -21.66 -8.73 -6.39
N GLN A 31 -20.80 -9.66 -6.82
CA GLN A 31 -19.41 -9.76 -6.34
C GLN A 31 -18.58 -8.50 -6.63
N ARG A 32 -18.78 -7.85 -7.79
CA ARG A 32 -18.06 -6.62 -8.16
C ARG A 32 -18.53 -5.43 -7.33
N ILE A 33 -19.83 -5.35 -7.04
CA ILE A 33 -20.39 -4.34 -6.14
C ILE A 33 -19.80 -4.49 -4.74
N VAL A 34 -19.74 -5.72 -4.19
CA VAL A 34 -19.18 -5.96 -2.85
C VAL A 34 -17.71 -5.55 -2.80
N GLN A 35 -16.92 -5.88 -3.83
CA GLN A 35 -15.52 -5.47 -3.91
C GLN A 35 -15.36 -3.94 -3.99
N LEU A 36 -16.19 -3.25 -4.81
CA LEU A 36 -16.25 -1.78 -4.86
C LEU A 36 -16.64 -1.18 -3.50
N SER A 37 -17.61 -1.80 -2.82
CA SER A 37 -18.09 -1.36 -1.50
C SER A 37 -16.96 -1.40 -0.49
N ILE A 38 -16.17 -2.48 -0.48
CA ILE A 38 -15.00 -2.62 0.39
C ILE A 38 -13.93 -1.59 0.03
N GLU A 39 -13.63 -1.39 -1.26
CA GLU A 39 -12.66 -0.39 -1.71
C GLU A 39 -13.06 1.04 -1.31
N LEU A 40 -14.35 1.38 -1.42
CA LEU A 40 -14.90 2.66 -0.99
C LEU A 40 -14.94 2.79 0.53
N LEU A 41 -15.30 1.74 1.27
CA LEU A 41 -15.29 1.76 2.73
C LEU A 41 -13.88 1.97 3.27
N VAL A 42 -12.89 1.21 2.78
CA VAL A 42 -11.47 1.40 3.13
C VAL A 42 -11.03 2.81 2.78
N CYS A 43 -11.39 3.31 1.60
CA CYS A 43 -11.01 4.67 1.24
C CYS A 43 -11.75 5.72 2.09
N SER A 44 -12.94 5.42 2.60
CA SER A 44 -13.76 6.34 3.41
C SER A 44 -13.28 6.36 4.86
N ILE A 45 -12.60 5.29 5.29
CA ILE A 45 -11.74 5.23 6.47
C ILE A 45 -10.45 6.01 6.15
N SER A 46 -10.60 7.30 5.89
CA SER A 46 -9.53 8.32 5.98
C SER A 46 -9.77 9.10 7.27
N PRO A 47 -8.74 9.70 7.91
CA PRO A 47 -8.82 10.13 9.29
C PRO A 47 -10.04 11.00 9.49
N PHE A 48 -11.03 10.39 10.14
CA PHE A 48 -12.19 11.09 10.62
C PHE A 48 -11.62 11.98 11.73
N PRO A 49 -11.84 13.30 11.71
CA PRO A 49 -11.33 14.22 12.71
C PRO A 49 -12.09 13.98 14.02
N ASN A 50 -11.81 12.85 14.67
CA ASN A 50 -12.30 12.58 16.00
C ASN A 50 -11.11 12.79 16.92
N HIS A 51 -11.19 13.83 17.75
CA HIS A 51 -10.21 14.17 18.78
C HIS A 51 -10.25 13.14 19.92
N ILE A 52 -10.06 11.85 19.61
CA ILE A 52 -9.87 10.81 20.62
C ILE A 52 -8.37 10.72 20.87
N ASP A 53 -7.97 11.48 21.86
CA ASP A 53 -6.62 11.53 22.40
C ASP A 53 -6.37 10.28 23.25
N ILE A 54 -5.58 9.33 22.72
CA ILE A 54 -5.10 8.20 23.54
C ILE A 54 -3.73 8.60 24.11
N THR A 55 -3.59 8.49 25.43
CA THR A 55 -2.31 8.68 26.12
C THR A 55 -1.43 7.44 25.92
N TRP A 56 -0.29 7.60 25.24
CA TRP A 56 0.69 6.52 25.06
C TRP A 56 2.00 6.85 25.77
N LEU A 57 2.70 5.79 26.20
CA LEU A 57 3.97 5.90 26.92
C LEU A 57 5.12 5.94 25.91
N VAL A 58 5.87 7.04 25.82
CA VAL A 58 7.05 7.13 24.95
C VAL A 58 8.32 7.05 25.81
N PHE A 59 9.27 6.21 25.40
CA PHE A 59 10.59 6.09 26.02
C PHE A 59 11.53 7.10 25.36
N PHE A 60 12.09 8.03 26.14
CA PHE A 60 12.82 9.20 25.61
C PHE A 60 14.36 9.07 25.63
N ASP A 61 14.93 7.92 25.99
CA ASP A 61 16.40 7.83 26.16
C ASP A 61 16.97 6.42 25.98
N GLN A 62 18.22 6.35 25.50
CA GLN A 62 19.01 5.12 25.37
C GLN A 62 19.15 4.37 26.71
N ASN A 63 18.98 5.05 27.85
CA ASN A 63 19.02 4.43 29.18
C ASN A 63 17.66 3.97 29.74
N HIS A 64 16.53 4.12 29.03
CA HIS A 64 15.20 3.68 29.48
C HIS A 64 14.73 4.29 30.83
N ARG A 65 15.31 5.40 31.30
CA ARG A 65 15.05 5.92 32.67
C ARG A 65 13.95 6.98 32.79
N GLN A 66 13.49 7.57 31.69
CA GLN A 66 12.48 8.64 31.71
C GLN A 66 11.32 8.27 30.77
N VAL A 67 10.20 7.90 31.38
CA VAL A 67 8.93 7.60 30.70
C VAL A 67 8.06 8.84 30.80
N ARG A 68 7.78 9.49 29.68
CA ARG A 68 6.84 10.63 29.64
C ARG A 68 5.62 10.22 28.84
N ASN A 69 4.44 10.48 29.41
CA ASN A 69 3.16 10.28 28.72
C ASN A 69 3.07 11.29 27.57
N VAL A 70 3.08 10.80 26.34
CA VAL A 70 2.81 11.62 25.15
C VAL A 70 1.48 11.16 24.59
N VAL A 71 0.55 12.09 24.48
CA VAL A 71 -0.74 11.84 23.83
C VAL A 71 -0.45 11.56 22.36
N VAL A 72 -0.71 10.33 21.92
CA VAL A 72 -0.58 9.94 20.51
C VAL A 72 -1.99 9.70 19.99
N PRO A 73 -2.47 10.56 19.07
CA PRO A 73 -3.83 10.45 18.55
C PRO A 73 -4.02 9.15 17.77
N LEU A 74 -5.24 8.60 17.81
CA LEU A 74 -5.67 7.42 17.02
C LEU A 74 -5.43 7.57 15.51
N ASP A 75 -5.23 8.80 15.06
CA ASP A 75 -4.85 9.16 13.70
C ASP A 75 -3.59 8.42 13.21
N SER A 76 -2.64 8.09 14.10
CA SER A 76 -1.43 7.35 13.72
C SER A 76 -1.71 5.89 13.32
N LEU A 77 -2.69 5.23 13.95
CA LEU A 77 -3.15 3.88 13.58
C LEU A 77 -4.01 3.90 12.31
N LEU A 78 -4.75 4.99 12.08
CA LEU A 78 -5.55 5.20 10.88
C LEU A 78 -4.73 5.49 9.59
N ILE A 79 -3.41 5.67 9.68
CA ILE A 79 -2.53 5.73 8.50
C ILE A 79 -2.39 4.35 7.83
N LEU A 80 -2.54 3.24 8.57
CA LEU A 80 -2.49 1.88 8.02
C LEU A 80 -3.57 1.60 6.95
N PRO A 81 -4.88 1.94 7.14
CA PRO A 81 -5.89 1.80 6.10
C PRO A 81 -5.72 2.79 4.93
N MET A 82 -5.12 3.97 5.14
CA MET A 82 -4.69 4.84 4.03
C MET A 82 -3.63 4.15 3.17
N PHE A 83 -2.83 3.28 3.78
CA PHE A 83 -1.76 2.57 3.12
C PHE A 83 -2.21 1.34 2.32
N LEU A 84 -3.37 0.75 2.66
CA LEU A 84 -4.04 -0.26 1.82
C LEU A 84 -4.22 0.24 0.37
N ARG A 85 -4.31 1.56 0.16
CA ARG A 85 -4.40 2.17 -1.17
C ARG A 85 -3.19 1.93 -2.07
N CYS A 86 -2.03 1.51 -1.55
CA CYS A 86 -0.92 1.11 -2.43
C CYS A 86 -1.22 -0.14 -3.26
N TYR A 87 -2.17 -0.98 -2.83
CA TYR A 87 -2.68 -2.05 -3.69
C TYR A 87 -3.28 -1.47 -5.01
N LEU A 88 -3.90 -0.28 -4.95
CA LEU A 88 -4.45 0.40 -6.14
C LEU A 88 -3.33 0.88 -7.08
N PHE A 89 -2.15 1.24 -6.56
CA PHE A 89 -1.00 1.57 -7.39
C PHE A 89 -0.49 0.34 -8.14
N CYS A 90 -0.39 -0.81 -7.46
CA CYS A 90 -0.04 -2.07 -8.08
C CYS A 90 -1.04 -2.46 -9.18
N ARG A 91 -2.34 -2.29 -8.90
CA ARG A 91 -3.43 -2.48 -9.88
C ARG A 91 -3.30 -1.50 -11.05
N PHE A 92 -3.05 -0.22 -10.81
CA PHE A 92 -2.87 0.80 -11.84
C PHE A 92 -1.66 0.53 -12.74
N MET A 93 -0.53 0.14 -12.16
CA MET A 93 0.68 -0.23 -12.90
C MET A 93 0.42 -1.45 -13.80
N ALA A 94 -0.30 -2.46 -13.29
CA ALA A 94 -0.69 -3.61 -14.09
C ALA A 94 -1.65 -3.21 -15.22
N LEU A 95 -2.70 -2.42 -14.94
CA LEU A 95 -3.70 -1.97 -15.92
C LEU A 95 -3.14 -1.07 -17.03
N ARG A 96 -2.11 -0.27 -16.71
CA ARG A 96 -1.43 0.59 -17.70
C ARG A 96 -0.38 -0.18 -18.50
N SER A 97 -0.04 -1.39 -18.09
CA SER A 97 0.97 -2.14 -18.82
C SER A 97 0.45 -2.58 -20.17
N ARG A 98 1.28 -2.35 -21.20
CA ARG A 98 0.97 -2.50 -22.63
C ARG A 98 0.34 -3.86 -22.98
N GLN A 99 0.63 -4.89 -22.20
CA GLN A 99 0.09 -6.25 -22.33
C GLN A 99 -1.43 -6.37 -22.11
N PHE A 100 -2.06 -5.50 -21.30
CA PHE A 100 -3.52 -5.48 -21.10
C PHE A 100 -4.26 -4.73 -22.21
N GLN A 101 -3.60 -3.76 -22.85
CA GLN A 101 -4.20 -2.93 -23.89
C GLN A 101 -4.09 -3.54 -25.29
N ASP A 102 -3.25 -4.58 -25.45
CA ASP A 102 -3.07 -5.22 -26.74
C ASP A 102 -4.28 -6.09 -27.10
N ALA A 103 -5.03 -5.65 -28.12
CA ALA A 103 -6.23 -6.34 -28.61
C ALA A 103 -5.91 -7.77 -29.08
N ALA A 104 -4.68 -8.00 -29.55
CA ALA A 104 -4.20 -9.32 -29.95
C ALA A 104 -4.14 -10.30 -28.76
N THR A 105 -3.56 -9.88 -27.64
CA THR A 105 -3.44 -10.71 -26.43
C THR A 105 -4.82 -11.06 -25.86
N ARG A 106 -5.76 -10.10 -25.86
CA ARG A 106 -7.14 -10.35 -25.41
C ARG A 106 -7.88 -11.34 -26.32
N SER A 107 -7.66 -11.25 -27.63
CA SER A 107 -8.26 -12.17 -28.61
C SER A 107 -7.70 -13.60 -28.48
N ILE A 108 -6.39 -13.74 -28.24
CA ILE A 108 -5.76 -15.05 -28.03
C ILE A 108 -6.24 -15.69 -26.72
N ALA A 109 -6.39 -14.90 -25.66
CA ALA A 109 -6.86 -15.39 -24.37
C ALA A 109 -8.32 -15.87 -24.42
N SER A 110 -9.21 -15.15 -25.13
CA SER A 110 -10.60 -15.58 -25.32
C SER A 110 -10.70 -16.85 -26.17
N LEU A 111 -9.86 -16.99 -27.20
CA LEU A 111 -9.77 -18.20 -28.03
C LEU A 111 -9.40 -19.44 -27.21
N ASN A 112 -8.49 -19.27 -26.24
CA ASN A 112 -8.04 -20.34 -25.35
C ASN A 112 -8.92 -20.52 -24.10
N ARG A 113 -10.00 -19.74 -23.96
CA ARG A 113 -10.87 -19.73 -22.76
C ARG A 113 -10.11 -19.48 -21.45
N VAL A 114 -9.05 -18.67 -21.50
CA VAL A 114 -8.27 -18.28 -20.33
C VAL A 114 -8.69 -16.87 -19.92
N ALA A 115 -9.14 -16.70 -18.68
CA ALA A 115 -9.43 -15.38 -18.13
C ALA A 115 -8.13 -14.60 -17.90
N VAL A 116 -8.07 -13.37 -18.40
CA VAL A 116 -6.93 -12.46 -18.20
C VAL A 116 -7.08 -11.75 -16.86
N ASP A 117 -6.69 -12.42 -15.79
CA ASP A 117 -6.76 -11.90 -14.42
C ASP A 117 -5.51 -11.09 -14.01
N PHE A 118 -5.64 -10.26 -12.97
CA PHE A 118 -4.51 -9.48 -12.41
C PHE A 118 -3.32 -10.36 -12.02
N LYS A 119 -3.56 -11.53 -11.41
CA LYS A 119 -2.51 -12.48 -11.02
C LYS A 119 -1.78 -13.06 -12.23
N PHE A 120 -2.51 -13.33 -13.32
CA PHE A 120 -1.92 -13.79 -14.58
C PHE A 120 -1.01 -12.71 -15.16
N VAL A 121 -1.48 -11.46 -15.20
CA VAL A 121 -0.67 -10.38 -15.76
C VAL A 121 0.53 -10.04 -14.90
N LEU A 122 0.39 -10.00 -13.57
CA LEU A 122 1.53 -9.79 -12.68
C LEU A 122 2.60 -10.87 -12.91
N LYS A 123 2.20 -12.13 -13.11
CA LYS A 123 3.11 -13.23 -13.44
C LYS A 123 3.79 -13.02 -14.78
N THR A 124 3.06 -12.59 -15.81
CA THR A 124 3.61 -12.30 -17.14
C THR A 124 4.60 -11.14 -17.11
N MET A 125 4.30 -10.06 -16.37
CA MET A 125 5.21 -8.92 -16.19
C MET A 125 6.51 -9.31 -15.50
N MET A 126 6.39 -10.16 -14.48
CA MET A 126 7.54 -10.72 -13.75
C MET A 126 8.39 -11.61 -14.65
N PHE A 127 7.80 -12.31 -15.62
CA PHE A 127 8.53 -13.14 -16.57
C PHE A 127 9.25 -12.31 -17.65
N GLU A 128 8.60 -11.28 -18.21
CA GLU A 128 9.20 -10.48 -19.28
C GLU A 128 10.32 -9.56 -18.79
N HIS A 129 10.10 -8.83 -17.70
CA HIS A 129 11.06 -7.85 -17.16
C HIS A 129 11.15 -7.93 -15.64
N PRO A 130 11.72 -9.02 -15.07
CA PRO A 130 11.70 -9.29 -13.63
C PRO A 130 12.30 -8.13 -12.82
N LEU A 131 13.42 -7.56 -13.29
CA LEU A 131 14.13 -6.51 -12.56
C LEU A 131 13.36 -5.19 -12.52
N ARG A 132 12.71 -4.79 -13.63
CA ARG A 132 11.92 -3.54 -13.66
C ARG A 132 10.74 -3.61 -12.70
N VAL A 133 10.07 -4.76 -12.67
CA VAL A 133 8.92 -5.00 -11.79
C VAL A 133 9.36 -5.00 -10.34
N LEU A 134 10.39 -5.78 -9.99
CA LEU A 134 10.92 -5.88 -8.63
C LEU A 134 11.41 -4.52 -8.09
N CYS A 135 12.19 -3.78 -8.88
CA CYS A 135 12.64 -2.44 -8.50
C CYS A 135 11.48 -1.48 -8.24
N THR A 136 10.43 -1.52 -9.09
CA THR A 136 9.27 -0.63 -8.92
C THR A 136 8.50 -0.94 -7.63
N PHE A 137 8.25 -2.22 -7.34
CA PHE A 137 7.61 -2.63 -6.09
C PHE A 137 8.46 -2.30 -4.85
N THR A 138 9.77 -2.49 -4.92
CA THR A 138 10.68 -2.22 -3.81
C THR A 138 10.76 -0.72 -3.50
N LEU A 139 10.93 0.13 -4.53
CA LEU A 139 11.01 1.59 -4.35
C LEU A 139 9.69 2.17 -3.82
N THR A 140 8.55 1.70 -4.33
CA THR A 140 7.25 2.14 -3.82
C THR A 140 7.07 1.75 -2.36
N PHE A 141 7.42 0.51 -1.99
CA PHE A 141 7.41 0.07 -0.59
C PHE A 141 8.33 0.91 0.32
N TRP A 142 9.53 1.30 -0.14
CA TRP A 142 10.45 2.14 0.63
C TRP A 142 9.90 3.55 0.87
N ILE A 143 9.45 4.23 -0.19
CA ILE A 143 8.92 5.61 -0.10
C ILE A 143 7.77 5.67 0.89
N VAL A 144 6.89 4.69 0.78
CA VAL A 144 5.76 4.47 1.65
C VAL A 144 6.16 4.30 3.10
N THR A 145 7.05 3.34 3.36
CA THR A 145 7.26 2.88 4.74
C THR A 145 8.07 3.96 5.46
N ALA A 146 8.94 4.66 4.73
CA ALA A 146 9.62 5.86 5.18
C ALA A 146 8.65 6.99 5.51
N TRP A 147 7.60 7.19 4.70
CA TRP A 147 6.59 8.21 4.96
C TRP A 147 5.77 7.90 6.21
N ILE A 148 5.36 6.64 6.42
CA ILE A 148 4.64 6.23 7.63
C ILE A 148 5.55 6.36 8.86
N PHE A 149 6.79 5.89 8.76
CA PHE A 149 7.78 5.99 9.84
C PHE A 149 8.02 7.44 10.25
N MET A 150 8.20 8.34 9.28
CA MET A 150 8.33 9.78 9.52
C MET A 150 7.11 10.34 10.26
N HIS A 151 5.88 9.99 9.85
CA HIS A 151 4.68 10.47 10.55
C HIS A 151 4.57 9.96 11.98
N CYS A 152 4.97 8.72 12.23
CA CYS A 152 4.96 8.15 13.57
C CYS A 152 6.02 8.77 14.48
N GLU A 153 7.24 8.97 13.99
CA GLU A 153 8.32 9.57 14.79
C GLU A 153 8.21 11.10 14.90
N ARG A 154 7.51 11.79 13.98
CA ARG A 154 7.27 13.25 14.07
C ARG A 154 6.50 13.68 15.33
N GLN A 155 5.75 12.77 15.94
CA GLN A 155 5.05 13.03 17.19
C GLN A 155 5.97 12.94 18.42
N SER A 156 7.12 12.29 18.30
CA SER A 156 8.16 12.33 19.33
C SER A 156 8.86 13.70 19.23
N ALA A 157 8.92 14.44 20.33
CA ALA A 157 9.32 15.86 20.37
C ALA A 157 10.80 16.14 20.01
N ILE A 158 11.52 15.17 19.43
CA ILE A 158 12.92 15.28 19.03
C ILE A 158 12.95 15.85 17.60
N LYS A 159 13.15 17.17 17.50
CA LYS A 159 13.35 17.84 16.20
C LYS A 159 14.79 17.65 15.76
N GLU A 160 15.03 16.65 14.91
CA GLU A 160 16.25 16.56 14.12
C GLU A 160 16.06 17.26 12.77
N ASP A 161 17.07 18.03 12.34
CA ASP A 161 17.04 18.82 11.10
C ASP A 161 16.92 17.96 9.81
N ASN A 162 17.05 16.62 9.91
CA ASN A 162 17.01 15.68 8.78
C ASN A 162 16.09 14.47 8.98
N ALA A 163 14.96 14.63 9.69
CA ALA A 163 14.05 13.52 10.01
C ALA A 163 13.60 12.67 8.80
N TYR A 164 13.42 13.27 7.61
CA TYR A 164 13.04 12.53 6.40
C TYR A 164 14.14 11.61 5.86
N LEU A 165 15.38 12.12 5.79
CA LEU A 165 16.53 11.34 5.33
C LEU A 165 16.88 10.22 6.32
N ASN A 166 16.75 10.50 7.61
CA ASN A 166 16.91 9.54 8.69
C ASN A 166 15.85 8.42 8.59
N SER A 167 14.60 8.78 8.28
CA SER A 167 13.50 7.82 8.09
C SER A 167 13.72 6.91 6.89
N ILE A 168 14.09 7.45 5.72
CA ILE A 168 14.31 6.64 4.51
C ILE A 168 15.55 5.73 4.67
N TRP A 169 16.60 6.23 5.31
CA TRP A 169 17.81 5.47 5.65
C TRP A 169 17.48 4.27 6.54
N PHE A 170 16.77 4.51 7.64
CA PHE A 170 16.33 3.46 8.57
C PHE A 170 15.52 2.37 7.85
N ILE A 171 14.55 2.75 7.00
CA ILE A 171 13.71 1.79 6.27
C ILE A 171 14.51 0.99 5.24
N MET A 172 15.45 1.61 4.51
CA MET A 172 16.30 0.89 3.56
C MET A 172 17.17 -0.17 4.25
N ILE A 173 17.78 0.17 5.38
CA ILE A 173 18.63 -0.74 6.17
C ILE A 173 17.82 -1.86 6.80
N THR A 174 16.64 -1.53 7.33
CA THR A 174 15.72 -2.51 7.93
C THR A 174 15.23 -3.50 6.88
N PHE A 175 14.84 -3.01 5.69
CA PHE A 175 14.44 -3.87 4.58
C PHE A 175 15.60 -4.73 4.06
N LYS A 176 16.83 -4.22 4.07
CA LYS A 176 18.01 -5.03 3.73
C LYS A 176 18.46 -5.96 4.87
N SER A 177 17.76 -5.96 6.01
CA SER A 177 18.12 -6.73 7.22
C SER A 177 19.54 -6.49 7.71
N ILE A 178 20.08 -5.27 7.51
CA ILE A 178 21.43 -4.91 7.98
C ILE A 178 21.40 -4.45 9.44
N GLY A 179 20.47 -3.56 9.78
CA GLY A 179 20.21 -3.11 11.15
C GLY A 179 21.42 -2.51 11.89
N TYR A 180 22.02 -1.43 11.38
CA TYR A 180 23.18 -0.78 12.02
C TYR A 180 22.93 -0.30 13.46
N GLY A 181 21.68 0.04 13.79
CA GLY A 181 21.29 0.50 15.13
C GLY A 181 21.66 1.96 15.44
N ASP A 182 22.03 2.73 14.41
CA ASP A 182 22.28 4.17 14.47
C ASP A 182 21.00 4.99 14.69
N ILE A 183 19.88 4.54 14.11
CA ILE A 183 18.56 5.14 14.26
C ILE A 183 17.60 4.08 14.78
N VAL A 184 16.85 4.39 15.83
CA VAL A 184 15.93 3.45 16.50
C VAL A 184 14.57 4.12 16.71
N PRO A 185 13.44 3.44 16.44
CA PRO A 185 12.11 3.99 16.70
C PRO A 185 11.84 4.16 18.19
N ASN A 186 11.45 5.38 18.57
CA ASN A 186 11.06 5.70 19.93
C ASN A 186 9.56 5.46 20.16
N THR A 187 8.76 5.49 19.09
CA THR A 187 7.31 5.27 19.16
C THR A 187 6.92 3.81 18.97
N TYR A 188 5.81 3.38 19.58
CA TYR A 188 5.26 2.04 19.36
C TYR A 188 4.89 1.80 17.89
N CYS A 189 4.35 2.81 17.20
CA CYS A 189 4.08 2.72 15.77
C CYS A 189 5.36 2.42 14.97
N GLY A 190 6.44 3.19 15.21
CA GLY A 190 7.73 2.96 14.54
C GLY A 190 8.29 1.55 14.79
N ARG A 191 8.12 1.02 16.02
CA ARG A 191 8.53 -0.34 16.37
C ARG A 191 7.70 -1.41 15.65
N VAL A 192 6.38 -1.25 15.58
CA VAL A 192 5.50 -2.15 14.82
C VAL A 192 5.89 -2.15 13.34
N LEU A 193 6.16 -0.97 12.76
CA LEU A 193 6.63 -0.87 11.37
C LEU A 193 7.95 -1.61 11.16
N ALA A 194 8.93 -1.43 12.05
CA ALA A 194 10.21 -2.13 11.97
C ALA A 194 10.04 -3.66 12.01
N ILE A 195 9.16 -4.18 12.88
CA ILE A 195 8.84 -5.60 12.96
C ILE A 195 8.18 -6.08 11.65
N THR A 196 7.18 -5.37 11.15
CA THR A 196 6.49 -5.75 9.90
C THR A 196 7.43 -5.74 8.70
N ALA A 197 8.32 -4.75 8.59
CA ALA A 197 9.31 -4.68 7.54
C ALA A 197 10.31 -5.86 7.61
N GLY A 198 10.71 -6.27 8.81
CA GLY A 198 11.57 -7.44 9.01
C GLY A 198 10.90 -8.76 8.62
N ILE A 199 9.62 -8.95 8.96
CA ILE A 199 8.86 -10.17 8.61
C ILE A 199 8.78 -10.35 7.09
N VAL A 200 8.47 -9.28 6.36
CA VAL A 200 8.35 -9.32 4.90
C VAL A 200 9.66 -9.81 4.25
N VAL A 201 10.80 -9.39 4.77
CA VAL A 201 12.11 -9.79 4.23
C VAL A 201 12.46 -11.23 4.59
N PHE A 202 12.12 -11.67 5.80
CA PHE A 202 12.31 -13.05 6.22
C PHE A 202 11.50 -14.02 5.35
N GLU A 203 10.26 -13.67 5.02
CA GLU A 203 9.41 -14.48 4.15
C GLU A 203 9.97 -14.59 2.72
N GLN A 204 10.68 -13.57 2.23
CA GLN A 204 11.36 -13.62 0.92
C GLN A 204 12.60 -14.52 0.92
N HIS A 205 13.25 -14.76 2.06
CA HIS A 205 14.45 -15.61 2.15
C HIS A 205 14.10 -17.10 2.34
N ASN A 206 12.91 -17.41 2.86
CA ASN A 206 12.49 -18.79 3.17
C ASN A 206 11.70 -19.47 2.03
N ASN A 207 11.64 -18.84 0.85
CA ASN A 207 10.88 -19.29 -0.33
C ASN A 207 11.81 -19.31 -1.55
#